data_AF-R6K182-F1
#
_entry.id   AF-R6K182-F1
#
_cell.length_a   1.000
_cell.length_b   1.000
_cell.length_c   1.000
_cell.angle_alpha   90.00
_cell.angle_beta   90.00
_cell.angle_gamma   90.00
#
_symmetry.space_group_name_H-M   'P 1'
#
loop_
_entity.id
_entity.type
_entity.pdbx_description
1 polymer ?
#
loop_
_entity_poly.entity_id
_entity_poly.type
_entity_poly.pdbx_seq_one_letter_code
_entity_poly.pdbx_strand_id
1 'polypeptide(L)'
;MPRRMKWAVSLACLLLFATSGLGSYSLYYTKAAVISIDVNPGIELDINRWGKVVGQTTYGEESETVLQTLSLKHLEYEEALALLLGSDAMQQYLKKDALVSITLETKDRDLKMLSSLQECVDTALMQCHGVKAEYATVDSHMCEEAHQHGMSLGKYYAIQELLTADPQATLDEFKDKTMKEIKGHTEHCEHRQQRMQGEM
;
A
#
# COMPACT_ATOMS: atom_id res chain seq x y z
N MET A 1 -55.42 14.07 -7.58
CA MET A 1 -54.80 12.77 -7.24
C MET A 1 -55.27 12.29 -5.88
N PRO A 2 -55.79 11.05 -5.76
CA PRO A 2 -56.24 10.52 -4.48
C PRO A 2 -55.08 10.50 -3.47
N ARG A 3 -55.35 10.86 -2.21
CA ARG A 3 -54.34 11.07 -1.15
C ARG A 3 -53.39 9.88 -1.00
N ARG A 4 -53.90 8.65 -1.17
CA ARG A 4 -53.13 7.38 -1.15
C ARG A 4 -52.05 7.29 -2.24
N MET A 5 -52.30 7.85 -3.42
CA MET A 5 -51.35 7.82 -4.54
C MET A 5 -50.16 8.76 -4.32
N LYS A 6 -50.38 9.88 -3.60
CA LYS A 6 -49.29 10.79 -3.19
C LYS A 6 -48.34 10.11 -2.18
N TRP A 7 -48.89 9.38 -1.21
CA TRP A 7 -48.09 8.62 -0.24
C TRP A 7 -47.30 7.48 -0.90
N ALA A 8 -47.90 6.78 -1.87
CA ALA A 8 -47.22 5.73 -2.62
C ALA A 8 -46.02 6.28 -3.43
N VAL A 9 -46.20 7.42 -4.11
CA VAL A 9 -45.11 8.07 -4.86
C VAL A 9 -44.01 8.57 -3.92
N SER A 10 -44.36 9.23 -2.80
CA SER A 10 -43.36 9.67 -1.82
C SER A 10 -42.57 8.51 -1.22
N LEU A 11 -43.23 7.40 -0.89
CA LEU A 11 -42.56 6.20 -0.37
C LEU A 11 -41.65 5.56 -1.43
N ALA A 12 -42.09 5.49 -2.69
CA ALA A 12 -41.27 4.99 -3.79
C ALA A 12 -40.03 5.88 -4.02
N CYS A 13 -40.17 7.20 -3.99
CA CYS A 13 -39.04 8.13 -4.08
C CYS A 13 -38.07 7.97 -2.90
N LEU A 14 -38.58 7.82 -1.67
CA LEU A 14 -37.75 7.61 -0.48
C LEU A 14 -36.97 6.29 -0.56
N LEU A 15 -37.62 5.23 -1.02
CA LEU A 15 -36.97 3.92 -1.22
C LEU A 15 -35.91 3.99 -2.32
N LEU A 16 -36.19 4.65 -3.45
CA LEU A 16 -35.21 4.84 -4.52
C LEU A 16 -34.00 5.65 -4.04
N PHE A 17 -34.20 6.71 -3.25
CA PHE A 17 -33.12 7.48 -2.64
C PHE A 17 -32.33 6.66 -1.63
N ALA A 18 -33.00 5.87 -0.79
CA ALA A 18 -32.35 5.01 0.19
C ALA A 18 -31.51 3.91 -0.48
N THR A 19 -32.04 3.24 -1.52
CA THR A 19 -31.33 2.18 -2.23
C THR A 19 -30.20 2.71 -3.11
N SER A 20 -30.38 3.88 -3.73
CA SER A 20 -29.31 4.51 -4.52
C SER A 20 -28.19 5.05 -3.64
N GLY A 21 -28.51 5.62 -2.47
CA GLY A 21 -27.53 6.07 -1.48
C GLY A 21 -26.71 4.92 -0.89
N LEU A 22 -27.38 3.85 -0.44
CA LEU A 22 -26.69 2.70 0.15
C LEU A 22 -25.85 1.92 -0.89
N GLY A 23 -26.39 1.72 -2.09
CA GLY A 23 -25.68 1.03 -3.18
C GLY A 23 -24.46 1.83 -3.66
N SER A 24 -24.60 3.15 -3.84
CA SER A 24 -23.48 4.01 -4.24
C SER A 24 -22.40 4.09 -3.16
N TYR A 25 -22.78 4.15 -1.89
CA TYR A 25 -21.84 4.14 -0.77
C TYR A 25 -21.03 2.83 -0.74
N SER A 26 -21.70 1.67 -0.78
CA SER A 26 -21.01 0.37 -0.79
C SER A 26 -20.08 0.23 -2.00
N LEU A 27 -20.50 0.69 -3.17
CA LEU A 27 -19.68 0.67 -4.38
C LEU A 27 -18.46 1.58 -4.27
N TYR A 28 -18.60 2.75 -3.64
CA TYR A 28 -17.51 3.70 -3.46
C TYR A 28 -16.38 3.10 -2.61
N TYR A 29 -16.72 2.50 -1.47
CA TYR A 29 -15.74 1.92 -0.54
C TYR A 29 -15.30 0.50 -0.92
N THR A 30 -15.72 -0.03 -2.08
CA THR A 30 -15.21 -1.30 -2.57
C THR A 30 -13.76 -1.15 -3.03
N LYS A 31 -12.85 -1.81 -2.32
CA LYS A 31 -11.42 -1.89 -2.65
C LYS A 31 -11.19 -2.57 -3.99
N ALA A 32 -10.27 -2.01 -4.77
CA ALA A 32 -9.80 -2.53 -6.05
C ALA A 32 -8.28 -2.80 -6.07
N ALA A 33 -7.50 -2.09 -5.25
CA ALA A 33 -6.06 -2.26 -5.11
C ALA A 33 -5.59 -1.86 -3.70
N VAL A 34 -4.40 -2.33 -3.31
CA VAL A 34 -3.66 -1.91 -2.12
C VAL A 34 -2.29 -1.40 -2.55
N ILE A 35 -1.92 -0.21 -2.09
CA ILE A 35 -0.56 0.32 -2.23
C ILE A 35 0.08 0.30 -0.84
N SER A 36 1.13 -0.49 -0.68
CA SER A 36 2.00 -0.48 0.51
C SER A 36 3.20 0.44 0.27
N ILE A 37 3.47 1.32 1.21
CA ILE A 37 4.63 2.22 1.23
C ILE A 37 5.42 1.94 2.50
N ASP A 38 6.61 1.35 2.32
CA ASP A 38 7.45 0.89 3.42
C ASP A 38 8.85 1.52 3.34
N VAL A 39 9.11 2.44 4.27
CA VAL A 39 10.43 3.07 4.48
C VAL A 39 10.93 2.80 5.91
N ASN A 40 10.03 2.38 6.81
CA ASN A 40 10.06 2.57 8.27
C ASN A 40 9.73 4.04 8.62
N PRO A 41 8.47 4.48 8.43
CA PRO A 41 7.19 3.76 8.67
C PRO A 41 6.67 2.84 7.55
N GLY A 42 5.68 1.99 7.87
CA GLY A 42 4.89 1.18 6.93
C GLY A 42 3.42 1.62 6.88
N ILE A 43 2.93 2.03 5.70
CA ILE A 43 1.58 2.57 5.48
C ILE A 43 0.96 1.88 4.27
N GLU A 44 -0.31 1.47 4.38
CA GLU A 44 -1.10 0.97 3.26
C GLU A 44 -2.26 1.90 2.92
N LEU A 45 -2.52 2.06 1.62
CA LEU A 45 -3.68 2.77 1.09
C LEU A 45 -4.57 1.80 0.32
N ASP A 46 -5.85 1.73 0.71
CA ASP A 46 -6.86 0.99 -0.04
C ASP A 46 -7.43 1.91 -1.13
N ILE A 47 -7.30 1.49 -2.39
CA ILE A 47 -7.73 2.27 -3.54
C ILE A 47 -8.97 1.62 -4.15
N ASN A 48 -10.00 2.42 -4.45
CA ASN A 48 -11.17 1.94 -5.16
C ASN A 48 -10.97 1.98 -6.68
N ARG A 49 -11.94 1.46 -7.44
CA ARG A 49 -11.87 1.39 -8.91
C ARG A 49 -11.78 2.74 -9.64
N TRP A 50 -11.99 3.86 -8.95
CA TRP A 50 -11.88 5.20 -9.51
C TRP A 50 -10.53 5.86 -9.18
N GLY A 51 -9.59 5.15 -8.56
CA GLY A 51 -8.31 5.73 -8.14
C GLY A 51 -8.38 6.46 -6.79
N LYS A 52 -9.52 6.41 -6.09
CA LYS A 52 -9.67 7.12 -4.80
C LYS A 52 -9.19 6.28 -3.62
N VAL A 53 -8.52 6.95 -2.69
CA VAL A 53 -8.21 6.38 -1.37
C VAL A 53 -9.50 6.23 -0.56
N VAL A 54 -9.82 5.01 -0.16
CA VAL A 54 -11.03 4.68 0.62
C VAL A 54 -10.70 4.12 2.01
N GLY A 55 -9.49 3.63 2.19
CA GLY A 55 -8.96 3.09 3.44
C GLY A 55 -7.49 3.44 3.61
N GLN A 56 -7.03 3.39 4.85
CA GLN A 56 -5.62 3.57 5.20
C GLN A 56 -5.32 2.70 6.42
N THR A 57 -4.19 2.02 6.42
CA THR A 57 -3.73 1.15 7.51
C THR A 57 -2.30 1.51 7.87
N THR A 58 -2.01 1.53 9.16
CA THR A 58 -0.72 1.92 9.74
C THR A 58 -0.07 0.73 10.43
N TYR A 59 1.22 0.55 10.23
CA TYR A 59 2.02 -0.49 10.86
C TYR A 59 3.13 0.18 11.70
N GLY A 60 2.87 0.32 13.00
CA GLY A 60 3.79 0.92 13.99
C GLY A 60 3.53 2.40 14.26
N GLU A 61 3.98 2.88 15.43
CA GLU A 61 3.70 4.23 15.95
C GLU A 61 4.22 5.36 15.04
N GLU A 62 5.32 5.12 14.32
CA GLU A 62 5.89 6.06 13.34
C GLU A 62 4.89 6.36 12.21
N SER A 63 4.20 5.33 11.73
CA SER A 63 3.23 5.45 10.63
C SER A 63 1.96 6.18 11.06
N GLU A 64 1.51 5.96 12.30
CA GLU A 64 0.41 6.69 12.91
C GLU A 64 0.74 8.18 13.04
N THR A 65 1.96 8.50 13.50
CA THR A 65 2.44 9.88 13.64
C THR A 65 2.45 10.60 12.30
N VAL A 66 2.90 9.93 11.22
CA VAL A 66 2.88 10.51 9.87
C VAL A 66 1.43 10.81 9.44
N LEU A 67 0.50 9.87 9.61
CA LEU A 67 -0.89 10.05 9.15
C LEU A 67 -1.73 11.00 10.01
N GLN A 68 -1.37 11.26 11.26
CA GLN A 68 -2.12 12.19 12.14
C GLN A 68 -2.26 13.61 11.56
N THR A 69 -1.31 14.03 10.72
CA THR A 69 -1.30 15.37 10.11
C THR A 69 -1.88 15.40 8.69
N LEU A 70 -2.31 14.26 8.16
CA LEU A 70 -2.70 14.10 6.75
C LEU A 70 -4.15 13.65 6.59
N SER A 71 -4.83 14.20 5.58
CA SER A 71 -6.17 13.79 5.17
C SER A 71 -6.11 13.16 3.79
N LEU A 72 -5.87 11.84 3.73
CA LEU A 72 -5.65 11.13 2.47
C LEU A 72 -6.92 10.54 1.85
N LYS A 73 -7.92 10.21 2.68
CA LYS A 73 -9.19 9.64 2.19
C LYS A 73 -9.87 10.57 1.19
N HIS A 74 -10.45 9.98 0.16
CA HIS A 74 -11.15 10.63 -0.95
C HIS A 74 -10.27 11.36 -1.97
N LEU A 75 -8.97 11.45 -1.74
CA LEU A 75 -8.01 11.94 -2.74
C LEU A 75 -7.78 10.88 -3.82
N GLU A 76 -7.35 11.32 -4.99
CA GLU A 76 -6.71 10.40 -5.96
C GLU A 76 -5.43 9.84 -5.33
N TYR A 77 -5.10 8.59 -5.63
CA TYR A 77 -3.94 7.94 -5.01
C TYR A 77 -2.62 8.66 -5.35
N GLU A 78 -2.49 9.26 -6.53
CA GLU A 78 -1.32 10.05 -6.91
C GLU A 78 -1.18 11.31 -6.04
N GLU A 79 -2.29 11.98 -5.76
CA GLU A 79 -2.32 13.15 -4.87
C GLU A 79 -2.00 12.75 -3.43
N ALA A 80 -2.58 11.63 -2.98
CA ALA A 80 -2.32 11.09 -1.65
C ALA A 80 -0.84 10.71 -1.46
N LEU A 81 -0.21 10.11 -2.47
CA LEU A 81 1.22 9.77 -2.44
C LEU A 81 2.11 11.00 -2.43
N ALA A 82 1.80 12.00 -3.26
CA ALA A 82 2.53 13.26 -3.26
C ALA A 82 2.44 13.97 -1.91
N LEU A 83 1.26 14.03 -1.30
CA LEU A 83 1.06 14.60 0.04
C LEU A 83 1.77 13.79 1.12
N LEU A 84 1.67 12.46 1.07
CA LEU A 84 2.29 11.57 2.04
C LEU A 84 3.82 11.71 2.00
N LEU A 85 4.42 11.49 0.83
CA LEU A 85 5.87 11.55 0.65
C LEU A 85 6.41 12.97 0.82
N GLY A 86 5.64 14.00 0.47
CA GLY A 86 6.01 15.41 0.66
C GLY A 86 5.80 15.96 2.07
N SER A 87 5.16 15.21 2.97
CA SER A 87 4.87 15.70 4.33
C SER A 87 6.13 15.85 5.18
N ASP A 88 6.19 16.89 6.01
CA ASP A 88 7.32 17.13 6.93
C ASP A 88 7.60 15.92 7.83
N ALA A 89 6.56 15.20 8.25
CA ALA A 89 6.69 14.00 9.07
C ALA A 89 7.35 12.84 8.29
N MET A 90 6.93 12.58 7.05
CA MET A 90 7.51 11.53 6.21
C MET A 90 8.94 11.86 5.75
N GLN A 91 9.21 13.14 5.48
CA GLN A 91 10.54 13.63 5.06
C GLN A 91 11.63 13.34 6.10
N GLN A 92 11.29 13.12 7.37
CA GLN A 92 12.23 12.68 8.41
C GLN A 92 12.81 11.28 8.16
N TYR A 93 12.11 10.45 7.38
CA TYR A 93 12.50 9.08 7.04
C TYR A 93 13.11 8.99 5.64
N LEU A 94 12.82 9.95 4.75
CA LEU A 94 13.34 10.04 3.38
C LEU A 94 14.74 10.69 3.33
N LYS A 95 15.69 10.11 4.06
CA LYS A 95 17.08 10.59 4.15
C LYS A 95 18.01 9.84 3.20
N LYS A 96 19.25 10.32 3.07
CA LYS A 96 20.31 9.65 2.30
C LYS A 96 20.39 8.16 2.68
N ASP A 97 20.44 7.31 1.66
CA ASP A 97 20.49 5.84 1.75
C ASP A 97 19.20 5.18 2.29
N ALA A 98 18.09 5.93 2.37
CA ALA A 98 16.77 5.35 2.61
C ALA A 98 16.29 4.58 1.37
N LEU A 99 15.61 3.47 1.63
CA LEU A 99 14.96 2.65 0.63
C LEU A 99 13.44 2.76 0.82
N VAL A 100 12.75 3.23 -0.21
CA VAL A 100 11.29 3.28 -0.28
C VAL A 100 10.82 2.04 -1.02
N SER A 101 10.23 1.08 -0.32
CA SER A 101 9.62 -0.08 -0.95
C SER A 101 8.15 0.20 -1.22
N ILE A 102 7.76 0.14 -2.49
CA ILE A 102 6.38 0.30 -2.95
C ILE A 102 5.89 -1.05 -3.45
N THR A 103 4.89 -1.62 -2.78
CA THR A 103 4.28 -2.90 -3.19
C THR A 103 2.83 -2.69 -3.57
N LEU A 104 2.48 -3.05 -4.80
CA LEU A 104 1.14 -2.93 -5.34
C LEU A 104 0.46 -4.30 -5.41
N GLU A 105 -0.65 -4.45 -4.70
CA GLU A 105 -1.64 -5.48 -4.99
C GLU A 105 -2.77 -4.86 -5.82
N THR A 106 -3.12 -5.51 -6.92
CA THR A 106 -4.25 -5.12 -7.75
C THR A 106 -4.74 -6.34 -8.53
N LYS A 107 -6.03 -6.34 -8.89
CA LYS A 107 -6.61 -7.38 -9.74
C LYS A 107 -5.88 -7.41 -11.08
N ASP A 108 -5.51 -8.61 -11.52
CA ASP A 108 -4.82 -8.87 -12.80
C ASP A 108 -3.49 -8.13 -13.00
N ARG A 109 -2.83 -7.67 -11.91
CA ARG A 109 -1.54 -6.95 -11.96
C ARG A 109 -1.60 -5.77 -12.95
N ASP A 110 -2.58 -4.88 -12.80
CA ASP A 110 -2.75 -3.67 -13.61
C ASP A 110 -1.43 -2.88 -13.78
N LEU A 111 -0.74 -3.16 -14.88
CA LEU A 111 0.57 -2.58 -15.19
C LEU A 111 0.48 -1.08 -15.43
N LYS A 112 -0.69 -0.55 -15.84
CA LYS A 112 -0.85 0.89 -16.04
C LYS A 112 -0.83 1.61 -14.70
N MET A 113 -1.58 1.09 -13.73
CA MET A 113 -1.56 1.62 -12.37
C MET A 113 -0.15 1.54 -11.78
N LEU A 114 0.58 0.44 -12.00
CA LEU A 114 1.98 0.34 -11.57
C LEU A 114 2.87 1.43 -12.22
N SER A 115 2.77 1.64 -13.52
CA SER A 115 3.57 2.67 -14.20
C SER A 115 3.24 4.09 -13.71
N SER A 116 1.96 4.41 -13.52
CA SER A 116 1.55 5.70 -12.97
C SER A 116 2.00 5.89 -11.52
N LEU A 117 1.96 4.82 -10.71
CA LEU A 117 2.49 4.79 -9.35
C LEU A 117 4.00 5.08 -9.32
N GLN A 118 4.77 4.42 -10.19
CA GLN A 118 6.21 4.63 -10.32
C GLN A 118 6.54 6.08 -10.66
N GLU A 119 5.88 6.64 -11.68
CA GLU A 119 6.09 8.04 -12.07
C GLU A 119 5.76 9.02 -10.93
N CYS A 120 4.67 8.78 -10.21
CA CYS A 120 4.26 9.60 -9.07
C CYS A 120 5.28 9.56 -7.93
N VAL A 121 5.70 8.36 -7.52
CA VAL A 121 6.66 8.17 -6.42
C VAL A 121 8.02 8.73 -6.81
N ASP A 122 8.53 8.42 -8.01
CA ASP A 122 9.82 8.93 -8.48
C ASP A 122 9.81 10.48 -8.53
N THR A 123 8.71 11.08 -8.98
CA THR A 123 8.52 12.54 -8.99
C THR A 123 8.55 13.12 -7.58
N ALA A 124 7.81 12.52 -6.64
CA ALA A 124 7.77 12.96 -5.24
C ALA A 124 9.15 12.84 -4.57
N LEU A 125 9.96 11.86 -4.98
CA LEU A 125 11.29 11.62 -4.44
C LEU A 125 12.40 12.42 -5.15
N MET A 126 12.14 13.13 -6.25
CA MET A 126 13.18 13.90 -6.98
C MET A 126 13.96 14.89 -6.11
N GLN A 127 13.31 15.48 -5.10
CA GLN A 127 13.94 16.42 -4.18
C GLN A 127 14.67 15.73 -3.01
N CYS A 128 14.49 14.41 -2.85
CA CYS A 128 15.10 13.64 -1.79
C CYS A 128 16.46 13.09 -2.24
N HIS A 129 17.55 13.71 -1.78
CA HIS A 129 18.89 13.30 -2.20
C HIS A 129 19.32 11.95 -1.63
N GLY A 130 19.64 11.00 -2.53
CA GLY A 130 20.17 9.70 -2.15
C GLY A 130 19.12 8.71 -1.63
N VAL A 131 17.84 8.97 -1.87
CA VAL A 131 16.76 8.01 -1.65
C VAL A 131 16.60 7.14 -2.89
N LYS A 132 16.35 5.84 -2.69
CA LYS A 132 16.01 4.90 -3.76
C LYS A 132 14.58 4.40 -3.56
N ALA A 133 13.89 4.12 -4.67
CA ALA A 133 12.61 3.44 -4.65
C ALA A 133 12.73 2.05 -5.32
N GLU A 134 12.07 1.06 -4.72
CA GLU A 134 11.86 -0.27 -5.28
C GLU A 134 10.38 -0.52 -5.46
N TYR A 135 10.03 -1.26 -6.50
CA TYR A 135 8.63 -1.49 -6.88
C TYR A 135 8.38 -2.98 -7.07
N ALA A 136 7.31 -3.48 -6.47
CA ALA A 136 6.88 -4.86 -6.60
C ALA A 136 5.38 -4.94 -6.91
N THR A 137 4.98 -6.01 -7.60
CA THR A 137 3.56 -6.38 -7.74
C THR A 137 3.33 -7.77 -7.21
N VAL A 138 2.23 -7.92 -6.48
CA VAL A 138 1.86 -9.16 -5.81
C VAL A 138 0.40 -9.50 -6.13
N ASP A 139 0.04 -10.75 -5.89
CA ASP A 139 -1.35 -11.18 -5.99
C ASP A 139 -2.12 -10.96 -4.68
N SER A 140 -3.44 -11.16 -4.75
CA SER A 140 -4.33 -10.99 -3.61
C SER A 140 -4.04 -11.97 -2.47
N HIS A 141 -3.52 -13.17 -2.77
CA HIS A 141 -3.24 -14.18 -1.75
C HIS A 141 -2.13 -13.69 -0.81
N MET A 142 -1.05 -13.13 -1.37
CA MET A 142 0.02 -12.55 -0.56
C MET A 142 -0.45 -11.38 0.32
N CYS A 143 -1.36 -10.55 -0.19
CA CYS A 143 -1.98 -9.46 0.57
C CYS A 143 -2.81 -9.98 1.74
N GLU A 144 -3.61 -11.02 1.51
CA GLU A 144 -4.40 -11.68 2.57
C GLU A 144 -3.50 -12.31 3.65
N GLU A 145 -2.41 -12.98 3.27
CA GLU A 145 -1.46 -13.56 4.22
C GLU A 145 -0.75 -12.48 5.05
N ALA A 146 -0.28 -11.39 4.41
CA ALA A 146 0.35 -10.28 5.10
C ALA A 146 -0.55 -9.73 6.21
N HIS A 147 -1.83 -9.50 5.90
CA HIS A 147 -2.82 -8.98 6.84
C HIS A 147 -3.17 -9.99 7.94
N GLN A 148 -3.23 -11.29 7.64
CA GLN A 148 -3.41 -12.35 8.66
C GLN A 148 -2.26 -12.39 9.67
N HIS A 149 -1.05 -12.04 9.23
CA HIS A 149 0.12 -11.94 10.10
C HIS A 149 0.31 -10.55 10.73
N GLY A 150 -0.60 -9.59 10.49
CA GLY A 150 -0.52 -8.25 11.06
C GLY A 150 0.65 -7.41 10.52
N MET A 151 1.09 -7.66 9.29
CA MET A 151 2.19 -6.97 8.62
C MET A 151 1.69 -6.17 7.42
N SER A 152 2.43 -5.10 7.08
CA SER A 152 2.26 -4.45 5.80
C SER A 152 2.61 -5.43 4.68
N LEU A 153 1.91 -5.28 3.56
CA LEU A 153 2.12 -6.08 2.36
C LEU A 153 3.57 -6.00 1.87
N GLY A 154 4.17 -4.80 1.87
CA GLY A 154 5.56 -4.64 1.45
C GLY A 154 6.55 -5.32 2.39
N LYS A 155 6.33 -5.27 3.72
CA LYS A 155 7.17 -6.00 4.68
C LYS A 155 7.04 -7.50 4.52
N TYR A 156 5.83 -8.01 4.38
CA TYR A 156 5.61 -9.44 4.15
C TYR A 156 6.27 -9.89 2.84
N TYR A 157 6.12 -9.13 1.76
CA TYR A 157 6.79 -9.38 0.48
C TYR A 157 8.32 -9.46 0.63
N ALA A 158 8.94 -8.50 1.33
CA ALA A 158 10.38 -8.50 1.56
C ALA A 158 10.86 -9.72 2.35
N ILE A 159 10.07 -10.20 3.32
CA ILE A 159 10.39 -11.43 4.05
C ILE A 159 10.25 -12.66 3.13
N GLN A 160 9.25 -12.71 2.25
CA GLN A 160 9.12 -13.81 1.28
C GLN A 160 10.30 -13.87 0.31
N GLU A 161 10.80 -12.72 -0.16
CA GLU A 161 12.06 -12.65 -0.92
C GLU A 161 13.23 -13.21 -0.11
N LEU A 162 13.33 -12.83 1.17
CA LEU A 162 14.35 -13.35 2.06
C LEU A 162 14.27 -14.88 2.23
N LEU A 163 13.09 -15.43 2.48
CA LEU A 163 12.89 -16.88 2.66
C LEU A 163 13.27 -17.66 1.38
N THR A 164 13.16 -17.02 0.22
CA THR A 164 13.63 -17.59 -1.06
C THR A 164 15.16 -17.59 -1.14
N ALA A 165 15.81 -16.51 -0.68
CA ALA A 165 17.27 -16.39 -0.67
C ALA A 165 17.95 -17.18 0.47
N ASP A 166 17.27 -17.41 1.58
CA ASP A 166 17.76 -18.15 2.75
C ASP A 166 16.68 -19.12 3.27
N PRO A 167 16.69 -20.39 2.82
CA PRO A 167 15.72 -21.39 3.28
C PRO A 167 15.81 -21.75 4.78
N GLN A 168 16.80 -21.24 5.53
CA GLN A 168 16.89 -21.41 6.98
C GLN A 168 16.24 -20.26 7.75
N ALA A 169 15.98 -19.12 7.10
CA ALA A 169 15.26 -18.01 7.71
C ALA A 169 13.81 -18.40 7.99
N THR A 170 13.19 -17.72 8.94
CA THR A 170 11.77 -17.94 9.29
C THR A 170 11.01 -16.63 9.39
N LEU A 171 9.71 -16.67 9.11
CA LEU A 171 8.84 -15.50 9.23
C LEU A 171 8.89 -14.90 10.65
N ASP A 172 8.87 -15.74 11.68
CA ASP A 172 8.88 -15.32 13.08
C ASP A 172 10.15 -14.60 13.50
N GLU A 173 11.30 -14.95 12.92
CA GLU A 173 12.56 -14.27 13.19
C GLU A 173 12.61 -12.85 12.60
N PHE A 174 11.97 -12.64 11.45
CA PHE A 174 12.08 -11.41 10.68
C PHE A 174 10.86 -10.48 10.78
N LYS A 175 9.73 -10.94 11.32
CA LYS A 175 8.52 -10.12 11.47
C LYS A 175 8.72 -8.86 12.32
N ASP A 176 9.64 -8.89 13.27
CA ASP A 176 9.94 -7.75 14.17
C ASP A 176 11.16 -6.92 13.68
N LYS A 177 11.78 -7.31 12.57
CA LYS A 177 12.92 -6.60 11.98
C LYS A 177 12.46 -5.40 11.15
N THR A 178 13.34 -4.43 10.99
CA THR A 178 13.13 -3.30 10.09
C THR A 178 13.25 -3.74 8.63
N MET A 179 12.63 -2.98 7.72
CA MET A 179 12.74 -3.24 6.28
C MET A 179 14.20 -3.30 5.82
N LYS A 180 15.04 -2.40 6.36
CA LYS A 180 16.47 -2.33 6.06
C LYS A 180 17.23 -3.60 6.49
N GLU A 181 16.92 -4.13 7.68
CA GLU A 181 17.53 -5.39 8.15
C GLU A 181 17.11 -6.58 7.29
N ILE A 182 15.83 -6.66 6.89
CA ILE A 182 15.31 -7.73 6.04
C ILE A 182 16.03 -7.70 4.68
N LYS A 183 16.00 -6.56 3.98
CA LYS A 183 16.63 -6.39 2.66
C LYS A 183 18.14 -6.59 2.70
N GLY A 184 18.82 -6.06 3.72
CA GLY A 184 20.26 -6.26 3.89
C GLY A 184 20.64 -7.73 4.10
N HIS A 185 19.81 -8.51 4.78
CA HIS A 185 20.04 -9.96 4.93
C HIS A 185 19.79 -10.70 3.61
N THR A 186 18.74 -10.35 2.87
CA THR A 186 18.46 -10.90 1.52
C THR A 186 19.65 -10.68 0.58
N GLU A 187 20.14 -9.45 0.44
CA GLU A 187 21.28 -9.11 -0.43
C GLU A 187 22.54 -9.91 -0.08
N HIS A 188 22.83 -10.06 1.22
CA HIS A 188 23.98 -10.84 1.69
C HIS A 188 23.87 -12.33 1.32
N CYS A 189 22.67 -12.89 1.42
CA CYS A 189 22.39 -14.27 1.04
C CYS A 189 22.53 -14.48 -0.48
N GLU A 190 21.98 -13.59 -1.30
CA GLU A 190 22.10 -13.65 -2.76
C GLU A 190 23.55 -13.54 -3.23
N HIS A 191 24.32 -12.60 -2.67
CA HIS A 191 25.74 -12.46 -2.99
C HIS A 191 26.56 -13.70 -2.61
N ARG A 192 26.23 -14.36 -1.49
CA ARG A 192 26.87 -15.62 -1.10
C ARG A 192 26.58 -16.73 -2.12
N GLN A 193 25.33 -16.86 -2.56
CA GLN A 193 24.94 -17.88 -3.54
C GLN A 193 25.60 -17.65 -4.90
N GLN A 194 25.65 -16.40 -5.39
CA GLN A 194 26.32 -16.03 -6.64
C GLN A 194 27.81 -16.37 -6.63
N ARG A 195 28.51 -16.13 -5.50
CA ARG A 195 29.92 -16.53 -5.34
C ARG A 195 30.10 -18.03 -5.43
N MET A 196 29.25 -18.81 -4.77
CA MET A 196 29.34 -20.28 -4.81
C MET A 196 29.02 -20.86 -6.19
N GLN A 197 28.13 -20.22 -6.96
CA GLN A 197 27.81 -20.65 -8.33
C GLN A 197 28.87 -20.23 -9.36
N GLY A 198 29.58 -19.11 -9.14
CA GLY A 198 30.66 -18.65 -10.02
C GLY A 198 32.00 -19.36 -9.82
N GLU A 199 32.15 -20.12 -8.74
CA GLU A 199 33.33 -20.95 -8.44
C GLU A 199 33.19 -22.41 -8.95
N MET A 200 32.06 -22.76 -9.57
CA MET A 200 31.76 -24.09 -10.14
C MET A 200 31.93 -24.16 -11.66
#